data_AF-A0A090UXD1-F1
#
_entry.id   AF-A0A090UXD1-F1
#
_cell.length_a   1.000
_cell.length_b   1.000
_cell.length_c   1.000
_cell.angle_alpha   90.00
_cell.angle_beta   90.00
_cell.angle_gamma   90.00
#
_symmetry.space_group_name_H-M   'P 1'
#
loop_
_entity.id
_entity.type
_entity.pdbx_description
1 polymer ?
#
loop_
_entity_poly.entity_id
_entity_poly.type
_entity_poly.pdbx_seq_one_letter_code
_entity_poly.pdbx_strand_id
1 'polypeptide(L)'
;MSDYTLQDCNITVPDAFRDRTMNLFTLSHSGANEFTFVISRATAGADDTLQSVSERLSKELDITLEALSLFHTRLTELAGKPALELFYRFKSGQRVIFQKQRVVLTGDNGQGKKLICFIGTSPDAFDDYHGRIYDAITDSITFPGEPPVTKAPRSQIPAESQSLFFTFDRDSRELALFQGISDLYASIDLKRARNSDYLFFDADGAPLTLAPVICGNGTGQYALWDIIGSRKGAVISSLLLARNVRGIRGMETMEAVEAYISQRINIE
;
A
#
# COMPACT_ATOMS: atom_id res chain seq x y z
N MET A 1 23.71 0.21 21.16
CA MET A 1 22.35 0.79 21.13
C MET A 1 22.15 1.31 19.73
N SER A 2 21.06 0.93 19.07
CA SER A 2 20.77 1.33 17.70
C SER A 2 19.45 2.09 17.64
N ASP A 3 19.44 3.18 16.87
CA ASP A 3 18.21 3.92 16.60
C ASP A 3 17.31 3.12 15.65
N TYR A 4 16.03 3.09 15.95
CA TYR A 4 15.00 2.37 15.22
C TYR A 4 13.84 3.31 14.92
N THR A 5 13.55 3.51 13.64
CA THR A 5 12.46 4.37 13.17
C THR A 5 11.21 3.52 12.91
N LEU A 6 10.12 3.88 13.59
CA LEU A 6 8.77 3.38 13.36
C LEU A 6 7.97 4.43 12.56
N GLN A 7 6.73 4.08 12.21
CA GLN A 7 5.83 5.01 11.52
C GLN A 7 5.58 6.29 12.32
N ASP A 8 5.40 6.17 13.65
CA ASP A 8 4.93 7.28 14.50
C ASP A 8 6.00 7.83 15.45
N CYS A 9 7.14 7.14 15.60
CA CYS A 9 8.19 7.56 16.53
C CYS A 9 9.57 6.97 16.20
N ASN A 10 10.58 7.49 16.86
CA ASN A 10 11.93 6.93 16.88
C ASN A 10 12.22 6.41 18.29
N ILE A 11 12.84 5.24 18.38
CA ILE A 11 13.25 4.62 19.64
C ILE A 11 14.71 4.17 19.54
N THR A 12 15.37 4.02 20.69
CA THR A 12 16.71 3.41 20.75
C THR A 12 16.59 2.03 21.36
N VAL A 13 17.06 1.00 20.64
CA VAL A 13 16.96 -0.41 21.04
C VAL A 13 18.35 -0.96 21.38
N PRO A 14 18.52 -1.70 22.50
CA PRO A 14 19.78 -2.37 22.79
C PRO A 14 20.14 -3.41 21.72
N ASP A 15 21.42 -3.52 21.37
CA ASP A 15 21.88 -4.36 20.24
C ASP A 15 21.69 -5.87 20.48
N ALA A 16 21.43 -6.26 21.73
CA ALA A 16 21.11 -7.64 22.10
C ALA A 16 19.72 -8.09 21.58
N PHE A 17 18.83 -7.17 21.21
CA PHE A 17 17.50 -7.50 20.71
C PHE A 17 17.57 -7.94 19.25
N ARG A 18 16.82 -9.00 18.92
CA ARG A 18 16.62 -9.44 17.55
C ARG A 18 15.33 -8.81 17.01
N ASP A 19 15.43 -8.08 15.91
CA ASP A 19 14.25 -7.51 15.25
C ASP A 19 13.36 -8.63 14.69
N ARG A 20 12.12 -8.70 15.21
CA ARG A 20 11.04 -9.59 14.76
C ARG A 20 9.75 -8.80 14.48
N THR A 21 9.89 -7.52 14.14
CA THR A 21 8.75 -6.62 13.93
C THR A 21 7.87 -7.13 12.81
N MET A 22 6.56 -7.15 13.06
CA MET A 22 5.53 -7.46 12.07
C MET A 22 4.65 -6.24 11.84
N ASN A 23 4.57 -5.79 10.59
CA ASN A 23 3.57 -4.81 10.17
C ASN A 23 2.38 -5.57 9.58
N LEU A 24 1.16 -5.22 9.98
CA LEU A 24 -0.08 -5.81 9.47
C LEU A 24 -0.96 -4.71 8.90
N PHE A 25 -1.31 -4.85 7.63
CA PHE A 25 -2.28 -4.01 6.94
C PHE A 25 -3.49 -4.87 6.60
N THR A 26 -4.68 -4.36 6.87
CA THR A 26 -5.93 -5.07 6.62
C THR A 26 -6.76 -4.25 5.66
N LEU A 27 -7.18 -4.89 4.57
CA LEU A 27 -8.17 -4.36 3.66
C LEU A 27 -9.53 -4.97 4.04
N SER A 28 -10.21 -4.32 4.98
CA SER A 28 -11.51 -4.77 5.51
C SER A 28 -12.68 -4.23 4.67
N HIS A 29 -13.69 -5.07 4.46
CA HIS A 29 -14.85 -4.76 3.62
C HIS A 29 -16.21 -4.92 4.29
N SER A 30 -16.24 -5.35 5.56
CA SER A 30 -17.43 -5.62 6.43
C SER A 30 -17.20 -6.77 7.44
N GLY A 31 -15.94 -7.18 7.70
CA GLY A 31 -15.61 -8.00 8.88
C GLY A 31 -15.65 -9.52 8.74
N ALA A 32 -15.62 -10.09 7.53
CA ALA A 32 -15.56 -11.57 7.39
C ALA A 32 -14.48 -12.11 6.44
N ASN A 33 -14.20 -11.46 5.31
CA ASN A 33 -13.18 -11.89 4.33
C ASN A 33 -12.21 -10.75 4.06
N GLU A 34 -11.17 -10.68 4.90
CA GLU A 34 -10.22 -9.58 4.90
C GLU A 34 -8.93 -10.03 4.22
N PHE A 35 -8.57 -9.32 3.15
CA PHE A 35 -7.23 -9.43 2.60
C PHE A 35 -6.27 -8.73 3.56
N THR A 36 -5.19 -9.41 3.94
CA THR A 36 -4.15 -8.81 4.77
C THR A 36 -2.82 -8.80 4.05
N PHE A 37 -2.04 -7.75 4.29
CA PHE A 37 -0.66 -7.66 3.85
C PHE A 37 0.23 -7.55 5.08
N VAL A 38 1.15 -8.50 5.24
CA VAL A 38 2.06 -8.60 6.37
C VAL A 38 3.49 -8.41 5.91
N ILE A 39 4.24 -7.58 6.64
CA ILE A 39 5.70 -7.47 6.49
C ILE A 39 6.33 -8.03 7.77
N SER A 40 7.06 -9.13 7.65
CA SER A 40 7.76 -9.75 8.78
C SER A 40 9.27 -9.82 8.53
N ARG A 41 10.03 -9.86 9.63
CA ARG A 41 11.49 -10.05 9.61
C ARG A 41 11.84 -11.40 10.24
N ALA A 42 12.79 -12.09 9.62
CA ALA A 42 13.38 -13.30 10.17
C ALA A 42 14.92 -13.27 10.05
N THR A 43 15.59 -14.05 10.91
CA THR A 43 17.05 -14.19 10.85
C THR A 43 17.45 -15.10 9.69
N ALA A 44 18.52 -14.74 8.98
CA ALA A 44 19.19 -15.62 8.03
C ALA A 44 20.58 -16.01 8.54
N GLY A 45 21.02 -17.22 8.20
CA GLY A 45 22.39 -17.66 8.41
C GLY A 45 23.37 -16.88 7.51
N ALA A 46 24.64 -16.80 7.92
CA ALA A 46 25.67 -16.11 7.13
C ALA A 46 25.81 -16.70 5.70
N ASP A 47 25.66 -18.01 5.57
CA ASP A 47 25.74 -18.74 4.31
C ASP A 47 24.38 -18.93 3.62
N ASP A 48 23.30 -18.38 4.17
CA ASP A 48 21.98 -18.50 3.54
C ASP A 48 22.01 -17.86 2.14
N THR A 49 21.43 -18.58 1.19
CA THR A 49 21.12 -18.15 -0.17
C THR A 49 19.62 -18.16 -0.34
N LEU A 50 19.08 -17.51 -1.38
CA LEU A 50 17.64 -17.62 -1.67
C LEU A 50 17.21 -19.06 -1.95
N GLN A 51 18.11 -19.90 -2.47
CA GLN A 51 17.84 -21.32 -2.67
C GLN A 51 17.75 -22.07 -1.33
N SER A 52 18.70 -21.89 -0.42
CA SER A 52 18.63 -22.56 0.90
C SER A 52 17.42 -22.08 1.71
N VAL A 53 17.08 -20.79 1.59
CA VAL A 53 15.87 -20.20 2.18
C VAL A 53 14.61 -20.81 1.58
N SER A 54 14.57 -21.02 0.26
CA SER A 54 13.45 -21.64 -0.44
C SER A 54 13.18 -23.06 0.05
N GLU A 55 14.23 -23.89 0.12
CA GLU A 55 14.15 -25.27 0.58
C GLU A 55 13.70 -25.34 2.04
N ARG A 56 14.28 -24.49 2.91
CA ARG A 56 13.91 -24.40 4.32
C ARG A 56 12.46 -23.98 4.49
N LEU A 57 12.03 -22.90 3.84
CA LEU A 57 10.69 -22.36 3.98
C LEU A 57 9.63 -23.34 3.46
N SER A 58 9.87 -23.97 2.29
CA SER A 58 8.94 -24.97 1.73
C SER A 58 8.76 -26.15 2.69
N LYS A 59 9.85 -26.61 3.32
CA LYS A 59 9.80 -27.69 4.32
C LYS A 59 9.11 -27.26 5.61
N GLU A 60 9.35 -26.04 6.09
CA GLU A 60 8.68 -25.51 7.28
C GLU A 60 7.16 -25.38 7.06
N LEU A 61 6.73 -24.91 5.88
CA LEU A 61 5.32 -24.83 5.52
C LEU A 61 4.66 -26.21 5.51
N ASP A 62 5.31 -27.21 4.90
CA ASP A 62 4.80 -28.59 4.81
C ASP A 62 4.62 -29.24 6.19
N ILE A 63 5.50 -28.93 7.14
CA ILE A 63 5.42 -29.42 8.52
C ILE A 63 4.32 -28.70 9.32
N THR A 64 4.14 -27.39 9.09
CA THR A 64 3.34 -26.53 9.98
C THR A 64 1.90 -26.34 9.51
N LEU A 65 1.61 -26.48 8.22
CA LEU A 65 0.32 -26.13 7.65
C LEU A 65 -0.51 -27.37 7.29
N GLU A 66 -1.73 -27.43 7.81
CA GLU A 66 -2.67 -28.50 7.49
C GLU A 66 -3.10 -28.42 6.02
N ALA A 67 -3.07 -29.55 5.32
CA ALA A 67 -3.53 -29.67 3.93
C ALA A 67 -2.90 -28.62 3.00
N LEU A 68 -1.58 -28.41 3.14
CA LEU A 68 -0.82 -27.53 2.27
C LEU A 68 -0.92 -27.96 0.81
N SER A 69 -1.14 -26.96 -0.06
CA SER A 69 -1.04 -27.10 -1.50
C SER A 69 -0.19 -25.94 -2.01
N LEU A 70 1.08 -26.24 -2.29
CA LEU A 70 2.03 -25.30 -2.89
C LEU A 70 1.81 -25.22 -4.41
N PHE A 71 1.35 -24.07 -4.90
CA PHE A 71 1.13 -23.87 -6.33
C PHE A 71 2.43 -23.62 -7.08
N HIS A 72 3.28 -22.74 -6.53
CA HIS A 72 4.61 -22.54 -7.07
C HIS A 72 5.58 -21.95 -6.05
N THR A 73 6.85 -22.19 -6.32
CA THR A 73 7.99 -21.50 -5.71
C THR A 73 8.93 -21.10 -6.84
N ARG A 74 9.25 -19.81 -6.96
CA ARG A 74 10.07 -19.30 -8.07
C ARG A 74 10.96 -18.15 -7.64
N LEU A 75 12.12 -18.04 -8.28
CA LEU A 75 12.95 -16.84 -8.17
C LEU A 75 12.30 -15.71 -8.98
N THR A 76 12.36 -14.50 -8.44
CA THR A 76 11.83 -13.27 -9.02
C THR A 76 12.71 -12.09 -8.61
N GLU A 77 12.24 -10.88 -8.88
CA GLU A 77 12.88 -9.65 -8.48
C GLU A 77 11.90 -8.79 -7.68
N LEU A 78 12.40 -8.09 -6.66
CA LEU A 78 11.64 -7.11 -5.90
C LEU A 78 12.51 -5.86 -5.70
N ALA A 79 12.10 -4.75 -6.30
CA ALA A 79 12.82 -3.47 -6.25
C ALA A 79 14.32 -3.60 -6.56
N GLY A 80 14.65 -4.23 -7.70
CA GLY A 80 16.04 -4.43 -8.13
C GLY A 80 16.80 -5.53 -7.38
N LYS A 81 16.18 -6.20 -6.39
CA LYS A 81 16.82 -7.25 -5.59
C LYS A 81 16.29 -8.64 -5.97
N PRO A 82 17.18 -9.66 -6.04
CA PRO A 82 16.74 -11.04 -6.12
C PRO A 82 15.77 -11.38 -4.98
N ALA A 83 14.68 -12.04 -5.33
CA ALA A 83 13.62 -12.42 -4.40
C ALA A 83 13.13 -13.85 -4.69
N LEU A 84 12.47 -14.44 -3.70
CA LEU A 84 11.78 -15.71 -3.81
C LEU A 84 10.28 -15.49 -3.68
N GLU A 85 9.48 -15.98 -4.62
CA GLU A 85 8.02 -15.94 -4.54
C GLU A 85 7.44 -17.33 -4.32
N LEU A 86 6.59 -17.46 -3.31
CA LEU A 86 5.79 -18.66 -3.05
C LEU A 86 4.32 -18.31 -3.11
N PHE A 87 3.53 -19.17 -3.75
CA PHE A 87 2.08 -19.08 -3.75
C PHE A 87 1.49 -20.43 -3.37
N TYR A 88 0.65 -20.45 -2.34
CA TYR A 88 0.12 -21.67 -1.76
C TYR A 88 -1.21 -21.42 -1.07
N ARG A 89 -1.89 -22.51 -0.75
CA ARG A 89 -3.03 -22.51 0.15
C ARG A 89 -2.89 -23.57 1.22
N PHE A 90 -3.58 -23.39 2.32
CA PHE A 90 -3.66 -24.37 3.41
C PHE A 90 -5.00 -24.25 4.12
N LYS A 91 -5.32 -25.21 4.97
CA LYS A 91 -6.52 -25.19 5.79
C LYS A 91 -6.23 -24.59 7.16
N SER A 92 -7.08 -23.67 7.61
CA SER A 92 -7.04 -23.10 8.95
C SER A 92 -8.43 -23.18 9.56
N GLY A 93 -8.63 -24.13 10.48
CA GLY A 93 -9.95 -24.45 11.00
C GLY A 93 -10.90 -24.91 9.90
N GLN A 94 -11.98 -24.16 9.66
CA GLN A 94 -12.97 -24.46 8.61
C GLN A 94 -12.71 -23.70 7.29
N ARG A 95 -11.70 -22.82 7.25
CA ARG A 95 -11.42 -21.97 6.09
C ARG A 95 -10.21 -22.48 5.31
N VAL A 96 -10.24 -22.22 4.01
CA VAL A 96 -9.05 -22.34 3.15
C VAL A 96 -8.41 -20.97 3.07
N ILE A 97 -7.13 -20.89 3.38
CA ILE A 97 -6.37 -19.64 3.35
C ILE A 97 -5.40 -19.71 2.18
N PHE A 98 -5.40 -18.67 1.36
CA PHE A 98 -4.43 -18.50 0.28
C PHE A 98 -3.39 -17.46 0.71
N GLN A 99 -2.12 -17.76 0.44
CA GLN A 99 -1.01 -16.85 0.70
C GLN A 99 -0.06 -16.76 -0.48
N LYS A 100 0.25 -15.52 -0.87
CA LYS A 100 1.32 -15.17 -1.80
C LYS A 100 2.39 -14.42 -1.02
N GLN A 101 3.62 -14.90 -1.04
CA GLN A 101 4.72 -14.26 -0.32
C GLN A 101 5.93 -14.05 -1.22
N ARG A 102 6.53 -12.86 -1.11
CA ARG A 102 7.82 -12.50 -1.71
C ARG A 102 8.82 -12.32 -0.57
N VAL A 103 9.94 -13.01 -0.66
CA VAL A 103 10.98 -13.05 0.37
C VAL A 103 12.27 -12.47 -0.21
N VAL A 104 12.85 -11.51 0.48
CA VAL A 104 14.13 -10.90 0.11
C VAL A 104 15.16 -11.19 1.19
N LEU A 105 16.34 -11.61 0.75
CA LEU A 105 17.52 -11.74 1.59
C LEU A 105 18.31 -10.44 1.53
N THR A 106 18.49 -9.80 2.68
CA THR A 106 19.18 -8.52 2.82
C THR A 106 20.46 -8.66 3.66
N GLY A 107 21.51 -7.90 3.31
CA GLY A 107 22.80 -7.75 4.02
C GLY A 107 23.67 -6.70 3.27
N ASP A 108 24.70 -6.06 3.82
CA ASP A 108 25.29 -6.04 5.17
C ASP A 108 25.94 -4.66 5.48
N ASN A 109 25.94 -4.27 6.76
CA ASN A 109 26.70 -3.17 7.40
C ASN A 109 27.34 -3.70 8.73
N GLY A 110 27.77 -4.97 8.75
CA GLY A 110 28.28 -5.66 9.93
C GLY A 110 27.21 -6.24 10.88
N GLN A 111 25.94 -6.32 10.45
CA GLN A 111 24.82 -6.83 11.25
C GLN A 111 24.31 -8.22 10.81
N GLY A 112 24.93 -8.82 9.79
CA GLY A 112 24.56 -10.14 9.27
C GLY A 112 23.31 -10.11 8.38
N LYS A 113 23.00 -11.27 7.80
CA LYS A 113 21.89 -11.42 6.84
C LYS A 113 20.52 -11.45 7.54
N LYS A 114 19.53 -10.83 6.92
CA LYS A 114 18.13 -10.80 7.38
C LYS A 114 17.18 -11.13 6.24
N LEU A 115 16.11 -11.83 6.56
CA LEU A 115 14.98 -12.06 5.67
C LEU A 115 13.90 -11.02 5.94
N ILE A 116 13.36 -10.48 4.86
CA ILE A 116 12.14 -9.68 4.89
C ILE A 116 11.11 -10.40 4.04
N CYS A 117 9.96 -10.71 4.63
CA CYS A 117 8.86 -11.41 3.97
C CYS A 117 7.68 -10.47 3.79
N PHE A 118 7.15 -10.40 2.57
CA PHE A 118 5.99 -9.61 2.18
C PHE A 118 4.85 -10.56 1.82
N ILE A 119 3.85 -10.68 2.68
CA ILE A 119 2.87 -11.78 2.66
C ILE A 119 1.48 -11.21 2.45
N GLY A 120 0.86 -11.52 1.31
CA GLY A 120 -0.56 -11.28 1.05
C GLY A 120 -1.36 -12.51 1.46
N THR A 121 -2.37 -12.34 2.31
CA THR A 121 -3.25 -13.42 2.79
C THR A 121 -4.68 -13.11 2.40
N SER A 122 -5.38 -14.10 1.85
CA SER A 122 -6.79 -13.99 1.55
C SER A 122 -7.56 -15.26 1.97
N PRO A 123 -8.65 -15.13 2.75
CA PRO A 123 -9.56 -16.24 3.01
C PRO A 123 -10.34 -16.63 1.76
N ASP A 124 -10.55 -17.93 1.59
CA ASP A 124 -11.41 -18.60 0.62
C ASP A 124 -11.02 -18.46 -0.87
N ALA A 125 -10.45 -17.34 -1.30
CA ALA A 125 -9.99 -17.12 -2.67
C ALA A 125 -8.85 -16.10 -2.76
N PHE A 126 -7.95 -16.30 -3.71
CA PHE A 126 -6.94 -15.32 -4.14
C PHE A 126 -7.05 -15.18 -5.66
N ASP A 127 -8.02 -14.40 -6.08
CA ASP A 127 -8.36 -14.13 -7.48
C ASP A 127 -7.50 -13.00 -8.07
N ASP A 128 -7.77 -12.65 -9.34
CA ASP A 128 -7.06 -11.58 -10.05
C ASP A 128 -7.14 -10.23 -9.32
N TYR A 129 -8.23 -9.96 -8.60
CA TYR A 129 -8.39 -8.74 -7.81
C TYR A 129 -7.38 -8.69 -6.67
N HIS A 130 -7.28 -9.76 -5.88
CA HIS A 130 -6.29 -9.85 -4.80
C HIS A 130 -4.85 -9.89 -5.35
N GLY A 131 -4.63 -10.55 -6.49
CA GLY A 131 -3.36 -10.56 -7.21
C GLY A 131 -2.87 -9.17 -7.56
N ARG A 132 -3.73 -8.36 -8.20
CA ARG A 132 -3.39 -6.98 -8.57
C ARG A 132 -3.07 -6.11 -7.36
N ILE A 133 -3.81 -6.25 -6.26
CA ILE A 133 -3.53 -5.51 -5.02
C ILE A 133 -2.17 -5.89 -4.46
N TYR A 134 -1.91 -7.20 -4.32
CA TYR A 134 -0.63 -7.68 -3.82
C TYR A 134 0.53 -7.19 -4.67
N ASP A 135 0.43 -7.37 -5.99
CA ASP A 135 1.48 -6.99 -6.93
C ASP A 135 1.71 -5.47 -6.89
N ALA A 136 0.65 -4.65 -6.89
CA ALA A 136 0.75 -3.19 -6.78
C ALA A 136 1.43 -2.73 -5.48
N ILE A 137 1.15 -3.37 -4.34
CA ILE A 137 1.84 -3.09 -3.08
C ILE A 137 3.31 -3.45 -3.21
N THR A 138 3.62 -4.66 -3.67
CA THR A 138 5.01 -5.13 -3.75
C THR A 138 5.86 -4.35 -4.75
N ASP A 139 5.27 -3.89 -5.85
CA ASP A 139 5.95 -3.10 -6.87
C ASP A 139 6.21 -1.65 -6.41
N SER A 140 5.59 -1.22 -5.30
CA SER A 140 5.83 0.08 -4.66
C SER A 140 6.96 0.07 -3.62
N ILE A 141 7.52 -1.09 -3.32
CA ILE A 141 8.54 -1.25 -2.28
C ILE A 141 9.85 -0.56 -2.71
N THR A 142 10.44 0.18 -1.79
CA THR A 142 11.81 0.68 -1.89
C THR A 142 12.62 0.21 -0.68
N PHE A 143 13.94 0.08 -0.85
CA PHE A 143 14.85 -0.32 0.23
C PHE A 143 15.68 0.90 0.71
N PRO A 144 16.12 0.95 1.98
CA PRO A 144 16.95 2.04 2.50
C PRO A 144 18.20 2.28 1.64
N GLY A 145 18.50 3.55 1.35
CA GLY A 145 19.59 3.98 0.46
C GLY A 145 19.13 4.92 -0.67
N GLU A 146 17.81 4.97 -0.92
CA GLU A 146 17.19 5.99 -1.76
C GLU A 146 16.78 7.20 -0.90
N PRO A 147 16.93 8.44 -1.40
CA PRO A 147 16.56 9.62 -0.63
C PRO A 147 15.06 9.55 -0.28
N PRO A 148 14.69 9.69 0.99
CA PRO A 148 13.28 9.75 1.36
C PRO A 148 12.66 10.95 0.66
N VAL A 149 11.59 10.71 -0.07
CA VAL A 149 10.79 11.78 -0.63
C VAL A 149 10.08 12.45 0.53
N THR A 150 10.56 13.62 0.95
CA THR A 150 9.99 14.40 2.04
C THR A 150 8.57 14.84 1.64
N LYS A 151 7.55 14.17 2.19
CA LYS A 151 6.13 14.47 1.96
C LYS A 151 5.66 15.62 2.86
N ALA A 152 6.15 16.83 2.61
CA ALA A 152 5.62 18.02 3.28
C ALA A 152 4.52 18.68 2.42
N PRO A 153 3.49 19.31 2.98
CA PRO A 153 2.53 20.10 2.22
C PRO A 153 3.25 21.24 1.47
N ARG A 154 3.00 21.40 0.17
CA ARG A 154 3.65 22.42 -0.68
C ARG A 154 2.84 23.70 -0.76
N SER A 155 1.60 23.58 -1.20
CA SER A 155 0.72 24.69 -1.59
C SER A 155 -0.72 24.34 -1.29
N GLN A 156 -1.47 25.32 -0.80
CA GLN A 156 -2.91 25.19 -0.63
C GLN A 156 -3.59 25.26 -2.00
N ILE A 157 -4.54 24.37 -2.25
CA ILE A 157 -5.39 24.45 -3.45
C ILE A 157 -6.38 25.62 -3.27
N PRO A 158 -6.47 26.55 -4.24
CA PRO A 158 -7.42 27.65 -4.19
C PRO A 158 -8.88 27.16 -4.14
N ALA A 159 -9.73 27.81 -3.33
CA ALA A 159 -11.13 27.40 -3.12
C ALA A 159 -12.01 27.59 -4.36
N GLU A 160 -11.56 28.44 -5.28
CA GLU A 160 -12.17 28.75 -6.57
C GLU A 160 -11.69 27.83 -7.71
N SER A 161 -10.78 26.90 -7.41
CA SER A 161 -10.20 26.00 -8.43
C SER A 161 -11.28 25.22 -9.16
N GLN A 162 -11.25 25.31 -10.49
CA GLN A 162 -12.12 24.59 -11.42
C GLN A 162 -11.45 23.34 -12.01
N SER A 163 -10.29 22.94 -11.49
CA SER A 163 -9.60 21.73 -11.92
C SER A 163 -10.42 20.47 -11.62
N LEU A 164 -10.08 19.37 -12.30
CA LEU A 164 -10.62 18.05 -11.98
C LEU A 164 -10.02 17.56 -10.65
N PHE A 165 -10.85 16.99 -9.80
CA PHE A 165 -10.44 16.33 -8.56
C PHE A 165 -11.09 14.97 -8.42
N PHE A 166 -10.40 14.08 -7.70
CA PHE A 166 -10.91 12.75 -7.38
C PHE A 166 -10.97 12.57 -5.87
N THR A 167 -11.99 11.87 -5.40
CA THR A 167 -12.05 11.37 -4.04
C THR A 167 -12.31 9.88 -4.03
N PHE A 168 -11.62 9.14 -3.18
CA PHE A 168 -11.91 7.74 -2.92
C PHE A 168 -12.41 7.58 -1.49
N ASP A 169 -13.65 7.13 -1.32
CA ASP A 169 -14.22 6.78 -0.01
C ASP A 169 -13.76 5.37 0.35
N ARG A 170 -13.02 5.24 1.45
CA ARG A 170 -12.44 3.96 1.88
C ARG A 170 -13.50 2.94 2.32
N ASP A 171 -14.66 3.40 2.80
CA ASP A 171 -15.71 2.51 3.29
C ASP A 171 -16.57 2.01 2.13
N SER A 172 -17.09 2.93 1.31
CA SER A 172 -17.95 2.56 0.17
C SER A 172 -17.16 2.05 -1.04
N ARG A 173 -15.87 2.35 -1.11
CA ARG A 173 -14.98 2.14 -2.26
C ARG A 173 -15.51 2.82 -3.53
N GLU A 174 -16.19 3.94 -3.37
CA GLU A 174 -16.59 4.79 -4.49
C GLU A 174 -15.45 5.74 -4.84
N LEU A 175 -15.04 5.74 -6.11
CA LEU A 175 -14.21 6.80 -6.67
C LEU A 175 -15.12 7.85 -7.31
N ALA A 176 -15.16 9.06 -6.77
CA ALA A 176 -15.97 10.15 -7.27
C ALA A 176 -15.10 11.24 -7.93
N LEU A 177 -15.60 11.79 -9.03
CA LEU A 177 -14.94 12.84 -9.82
C LEU A 177 -15.71 14.16 -9.66
N PHE A 178 -14.99 15.27 -9.55
CA PHE A 178 -15.56 16.60 -9.38
C PHE A 178 -14.89 17.62 -10.29
N GLN A 179 -15.72 18.42 -10.97
CA GLN A 179 -15.24 19.56 -11.74
C GLN A 179 -15.18 20.78 -10.80
N GLY A 180 -14.05 20.95 -10.13
CA GLY A 180 -13.81 22.02 -9.19
C GLY A 180 -13.94 21.60 -7.73
N ILE A 181 -13.23 22.33 -6.87
CA ILE A 181 -13.05 21.95 -5.47
C ILE A 181 -14.30 22.21 -4.61
N SER A 182 -15.14 23.16 -5.02
CA SER A 182 -16.39 23.47 -4.32
C SER A 182 -17.37 22.29 -4.37
N ASP A 183 -17.49 21.64 -5.53
CA ASP A 183 -18.35 20.46 -5.71
C ASP A 183 -17.83 19.26 -4.90
N LEU A 184 -16.50 19.11 -4.83
CA LEU A 184 -15.86 18.09 -3.99
C LEU A 184 -16.23 18.31 -2.52
N TYR A 185 -16.02 19.52 -1.98
CA TYR A 185 -16.32 19.80 -0.57
C TYR A 185 -17.80 19.67 -0.23
N ALA A 186 -18.70 19.99 -1.16
CA ALA A 186 -20.14 19.83 -0.96
C ALA A 186 -20.57 18.36 -0.85
N SER A 187 -19.75 17.43 -1.35
CA SER A 187 -20.10 16.01 -1.46
C SER A 187 -19.54 15.11 -0.35
N ILE A 188 -18.62 15.62 0.48
CA ILE A 188 -17.91 14.83 1.51
C ILE A 188 -18.40 15.18 2.92
N ASP A 189 -18.34 14.21 3.82
CA ASP A 189 -18.46 14.46 5.26
C ASP A 189 -17.10 14.88 5.83
N LEU A 190 -16.99 16.12 6.31
CA LEU A 190 -15.75 16.66 6.86
C LEU A 190 -15.25 15.90 8.11
N LYS A 191 -16.13 15.35 8.93
CA LYS A 191 -15.72 14.57 10.12
C LYS A 191 -15.02 13.30 9.69
N ARG A 192 -15.59 12.60 8.71
CA ARG A 192 -14.98 11.40 8.09
C ARG A 192 -13.67 11.74 7.38
N ALA A 193 -13.65 12.84 6.62
CA ALA A 193 -12.44 13.30 5.92
C ALA A 193 -11.28 13.60 6.87
N ARG A 194 -11.55 14.20 8.03
CA ARG A 194 -10.54 14.45 9.07
C ARG A 194 -10.01 13.17 9.71
N ASN A 195 -10.78 12.09 9.70
CA ASN A 195 -10.38 10.78 10.18
C ASN A 195 -9.70 9.92 9.10
N SER A 196 -9.36 10.51 7.94
CA SER A 196 -8.71 9.83 6.81
C SER A 196 -9.57 8.73 6.15
N ASP A 197 -10.90 8.84 6.25
CA ASP A 197 -11.84 7.93 5.57
C ASP A 197 -11.93 8.22 4.06
N TYR A 198 -11.51 9.42 3.64
CA TYR A 198 -11.41 9.80 2.23
C TYR A 198 -9.95 9.99 1.83
N LEU A 199 -9.62 9.55 0.61
CA LEU A 199 -8.41 9.94 -0.09
C LEU A 199 -8.76 11.01 -1.13
N PHE A 200 -7.87 11.98 -1.33
CA PHE A 200 -8.06 13.09 -2.25
C PHE A 200 -6.94 13.09 -3.29
N PHE A 201 -7.28 13.39 -4.55
CA PHE A 201 -6.31 13.47 -5.64
C PHE A 201 -6.61 14.65 -6.57
N ASP A 202 -5.56 15.19 -7.17
CA ASP A 202 -5.65 16.21 -8.21
C ASP A 202 -5.95 15.63 -9.60
N ALA A 203 -5.98 16.49 -10.62
CA ALA A 203 -6.27 16.14 -12.00
C ALA A 203 -5.28 15.16 -12.64
N ASP A 204 -4.07 15.04 -12.09
CA ASP A 204 -3.01 14.12 -12.55
C ASP A 204 -2.96 12.84 -11.69
N GLY A 205 -3.90 12.70 -10.75
CA GLY A 205 -3.99 11.59 -9.83
C GLY A 205 -2.94 11.62 -8.72
N ALA A 206 -2.31 12.76 -8.47
CA ALA A 206 -1.38 12.93 -7.36
C ALA A 206 -2.15 13.14 -6.04
N PRO A 207 -1.70 12.53 -4.92
CA PRO A 207 -2.38 12.63 -3.64
C PRO A 207 -2.36 14.05 -3.06
N LEU A 208 -3.51 14.48 -2.57
CA LEU A 208 -3.72 15.70 -1.80
C LEU A 208 -3.96 15.37 -0.33
N THR A 209 -3.62 16.30 0.56
CA THR A 209 -3.86 16.17 1.99
C THR A 209 -4.84 17.23 2.49
N LEU A 210 -5.75 16.84 3.38
CA LEU A 210 -6.66 17.76 4.05
C LEU A 210 -5.98 18.29 5.33
N ALA A 211 -5.70 19.58 5.39
CA ALA A 211 -5.04 20.21 6.54
C ALA A 211 -5.62 21.58 6.88
N PRO A 212 -5.46 22.06 8.14
CA PRO A 212 -5.96 23.37 8.55
C PRO A 212 -5.38 24.52 7.73
N VAL A 213 -6.19 25.55 7.48
CA VAL A 213 -5.73 26.81 6.84
C VAL A 213 -4.92 27.62 7.84
N ILE A 214 -3.67 27.95 7.49
CA ILE A 214 -2.70 28.59 8.40
C ILE A 214 -2.95 30.11 8.54
N CYS A 215 -3.66 30.72 7.58
CA CYS A 215 -3.91 32.16 7.55
C CYS A 215 -5.41 32.48 7.68
N GLY A 216 -5.87 32.74 8.90
CA GLY A 216 -7.21 33.26 9.18
C GLY A 216 -7.55 33.16 10.66
N ASN A 217 -8.24 34.16 11.22
CA ASN A 217 -8.67 34.22 12.62
C ASN A 217 -9.70 33.13 13.03
N GLY A 218 -9.85 32.06 12.25
CA GLY A 218 -10.84 31.01 12.45
C GLY A 218 -10.18 29.67 12.73
N THR A 219 -10.15 29.27 13.99
CA THR A 219 -9.93 27.87 14.38
C THR A 219 -11.01 26.99 13.76
N GLY A 220 -10.70 26.24 12.70
CA GLY A 220 -11.59 25.21 12.14
C GLY A 220 -11.74 25.14 10.62
N GLN A 221 -11.09 26.01 9.83
CA GLN A 221 -11.11 25.90 8.38
C GLN A 221 -10.05 24.91 7.89
N TYR A 222 -10.45 23.99 7.00
CA TYR A 222 -9.59 23.01 6.35
C TYR A 222 -9.58 23.24 4.85
N ALA A 223 -8.43 22.97 4.22
CA ALA A 223 -8.28 23.00 2.78
C ALA A 223 -7.49 21.77 2.32
N LEU A 224 -7.57 21.46 1.03
CA LEU A 224 -6.70 20.51 0.36
C LEU A 224 -5.36 21.18 0.03
N TRP A 225 -4.29 20.40 0.19
CA TRP A 225 -2.92 20.83 -0.04
C TRP A 225 -2.19 19.81 -0.90
N ASP A 226 -1.35 20.31 -1.79
CA ASP A 226 -0.38 19.50 -2.53
C ASP A 226 0.65 18.88 -1.58
N ILE A 227 1.13 17.68 -1.91
CA ILE A 227 2.18 17.00 -1.14
C ILE A 227 3.47 17.01 -1.96
N ILE A 228 4.58 17.51 -1.40
CA ILE A 228 5.89 17.49 -2.07
C ILE A 228 6.29 16.05 -2.40
N GLY A 229 6.65 15.83 -3.66
CA GLY A 229 7.11 14.54 -4.17
C GLY A 229 6.01 13.47 -4.24
N SER A 230 4.74 13.89 -4.27
CA SER A 230 3.61 13.04 -4.60
C SER A 230 3.79 12.37 -5.97
N ARG A 231 3.61 11.05 -6.04
CA ARG A 231 3.67 10.31 -7.30
C ARG A 231 2.39 10.59 -8.11
N LYS A 232 2.53 11.07 -9.35
CA LYS A 232 1.43 11.14 -10.32
C LYS A 232 0.82 9.75 -10.50
N GLY A 233 -0.50 9.68 -10.67
CA GLY A 233 -1.20 8.40 -10.85
C GLY A 233 -1.38 7.55 -9.60
N ALA A 234 -1.12 8.05 -8.38
CA ALA A 234 -1.41 7.29 -7.16
C ALA A 234 -2.91 6.93 -7.02
N VAL A 235 -3.78 7.70 -7.67
CA VAL A 235 -5.21 7.39 -7.79
C VAL A 235 -5.47 6.02 -8.44
N ILE A 236 -4.58 5.51 -9.30
CA ILE A 236 -4.71 4.19 -9.94
C ILE A 236 -4.78 3.09 -8.86
N SER A 237 -3.96 3.18 -7.80
CA SER A 237 -4.04 2.23 -6.69
C SER A 237 -5.39 2.26 -5.99
N SER A 238 -6.06 3.43 -5.93
CA SER A 238 -7.41 3.54 -5.37
C SER A 238 -8.48 3.05 -6.35
N LEU A 239 -8.27 3.27 -7.66
CA LEU A 239 -9.13 2.75 -8.71
C LEU A 239 -9.17 1.22 -8.71
N LEU A 240 -8.02 0.55 -8.50
CA LEU A 240 -7.95 -0.90 -8.32
C LEU A 240 -8.82 -1.40 -7.17
N LEU A 241 -9.07 -0.57 -6.15
CA LEU A 241 -9.89 -0.90 -4.98
C LEU A 241 -11.36 -0.50 -5.17
N ALA A 242 -11.69 0.30 -6.18
CA ALA A 242 -13.02 0.85 -6.35
C ALA A 242 -14.07 -0.22 -6.68
N ARG A 243 -15.31 -0.03 -6.20
CA ARG A 243 -16.50 -0.82 -6.64
C ARG A 243 -17.26 -0.13 -7.74
N ASN A 244 -17.27 1.20 -7.68
CA ASN A 244 -18.08 2.04 -8.51
C ASN A 244 -17.34 3.37 -8.72
N VAL A 245 -17.63 3.98 -9.87
CA VAL A 245 -17.15 5.29 -10.22
C VAL A 245 -18.34 6.21 -10.32
N ARG A 246 -18.35 7.27 -9.52
CA ARG A 246 -19.27 8.40 -9.69
C ARG A 246 -18.58 9.42 -10.59
N GLY A 247 -18.64 9.14 -11.88
CA GLY A 247 -17.93 9.88 -12.90
C GLY A 247 -18.63 11.13 -13.39
N ILE A 248 -17.89 11.93 -14.14
CA ILE A 248 -18.41 13.04 -14.96
C ILE A 248 -18.43 12.62 -16.43
N ARG A 249 -19.03 13.45 -17.30
CA ARG A 249 -19.18 13.13 -18.73
C ARG A 249 -17.83 12.79 -19.39
N GLY A 250 -17.73 11.60 -20.00
CA GLY A 250 -16.51 11.08 -20.62
C GLY A 250 -15.55 10.33 -19.69
N MET A 251 -15.87 10.25 -18.38
CA MET A 251 -15.15 9.48 -17.37
C MET A 251 -16.14 8.79 -16.42
N GLU A 252 -17.17 8.14 -16.98
CA GLU A 252 -18.22 7.48 -16.21
C GLU A 252 -17.85 6.06 -15.72
N THR A 253 -16.76 5.49 -16.23
CA THR A 253 -16.34 4.10 -15.98
C THR A 253 -14.92 4.03 -15.42
N MET A 254 -14.58 2.91 -14.77
CA MET A 254 -13.22 2.70 -14.24
C MET A 254 -12.19 2.75 -15.36
N GLU A 255 -12.48 2.10 -16.49
CA GLU A 255 -11.59 2.02 -17.64
C GLU A 255 -11.35 3.40 -18.26
N ALA A 256 -12.38 4.24 -18.32
CA ALA A 256 -12.23 5.62 -18.82
C ALA A 256 -11.37 6.47 -17.88
N VAL A 257 -11.53 6.32 -16.56
CA VAL A 257 -10.69 7.01 -15.57
C VAL A 257 -9.24 6.53 -15.64
N GLU A 258 -9.02 5.21 -15.75
CA GLU A 258 -7.68 4.64 -15.91
C GLU A 258 -7.00 5.18 -17.16
N ALA A 259 -7.68 5.13 -18.31
CA ALA A 259 -7.17 5.63 -19.58
C ALA A 259 -6.80 7.12 -19.51
N TYR A 260 -7.66 7.94 -18.88
CA TYR A 260 -7.39 9.36 -18.67
C TYR A 260 -6.11 9.61 -17.86
N ILE A 261 -5.97 8.91 -16.72
CA ILE A 261 -4.79 9.06 -15.85
C ILE A 261 -3.53 8.52 -16.53
N SER A 262 -3.59 7.38 -17.20
CA SER A 262 -2.45 6.81 -17.94
C SER A 262 -1.97 7.74 -19.06
N GLN A 263 -2.89 8.40 -19.79
CA GLN A 263 -2.50 9.40 -20.79
C GLN A 263 -1.78 10.58 -20.14
N ARG A 264 -2.30 11.09 -19.02
CA ARG A 264 -1.69 12.20 -18.27
C ARG A 264 -0.29 11.91 -17.76
N ILE A 265 -0.04 10.69 -17.29
CA ILE A 265 1.28 10.27 -16.82
C ILE A 265 2.30 10.23 -17.95
N ASN A 266 1.88 9.85 -19.16
CA ASN A 266 2.78 9.62 -20.31
C ASN A 266 3.08 10.88 -21.15
N ILE A 267 2.49 12.04 -20.82
CA ILE A 267 2.64 13.29 -21.59
C ILE A 267 3.83 14.15 -21.08
N GLU A 268 4.53 13.72 -20.04
CA GLU A 268 5.77 14.35 -19.52
C GLU A 268 6.98 13.39 -19.56
#